data_AF-A0A3C1DXJ4-F1
#
_entry.id   AF-A0A3C1DXJ4-F1
#
_cell.length_a   1.000
_cell.length_b   1.000
_cell.length_c   1.000
_cell.angle_alpha   90.00
_cell.angle_beta   90.00
_cell.angle_gamma   90.00
#
_symmetry.space_group_name_H-M   'P 1'
#
loop_
_entity.id
_entity.type
_entity.pdbx_description
1 polymer ?
#
loop_
_entity_poly.entity_id
_entity_poly.type
_entity_poly.pdbx_seq_one_letter_code
_entity_poly.pdbx_strand_id
1 'polypeptide(L)'
;MPGFNFATGNAKKLLSLPLYALGAIASSLVPRSGSHWVIGCGSGIGEGALEVYLHARAQNPRLQLTWLARDEHELTQARERGLTAVLKSSARGLWLTLRAGVVVVTHGFGDVNRYGTRGAFVVQLWHGIPLKLIQLDSPATMRTGLPGARHVRGVLRRAYRTGYGGIGL
;
A
#
# COMPACT_ATOMS: atom_id res chain seq x y z
N MET A 1 -22.35 0.36 11.05
CA MET A 1 -21.25 0.13 10.08
C MET A 1 -21.54 -1.17 9.33
N PRO A 2 -21.59 -1.19 7.98
CA PRO A 2 -21.67 -2.47 7.29
C PRO A 2 -20.34 -3.19 7.51
N GLY A 3 -20.40 -4.35 8.17
CA GLY A 3 -19.21 -5.13 8.52
C GLY A 3 -18.40 -5.50 7.29
N PHE A 4 -17.07 -5.41 7.41
CA PHE A 4 -16.16 -5.88 6.38
C PHE A 4 -16.43 -7.36 6.07
N ASN A 5 -16.80 -7.68 4.82
CA ASN A 5 -17.04 -9.05 4.38
C ASN A 5 -15.80 -9.57 3.62
N PHE A 6 -15.16 -10.59 4.19
CA PHE A 6 -13.98 -11.23 3.59
C PHE A 6 -14.24 -11.78 2.18
N ALA A 7 -15.45 -12.26 1.89
CA ALA A 7 -15.79 -12.79 0.56
C ALA A 7 -15.78 -11.71 -0.52
N THR A 8 -16.36 -10.53 -0.24
CA THR A 8 -16.38 -9.41 -1.20
C THR A 8 -14.99 -8.78 -1.33
N GLY A 9 -14.23 -8.71 -0.23
CA GLY A 9 -12.83 -8.29 -0.25
C GLY A 9 -11.95 -9.19 -1.13
N ASN A 10 -12.11 -10.50 -1.01
CA ASN A 10 -11.35 -11.48 -1.80
C ASN A 10 -11.72 -11.44 -3.29
N ALA A 11 -13.00 -11.27 -3.63
CA ALA A 11 -13.43 -11.11 -5.02
C ALA A 11 -12.80 -9.87 -5.68
N LYS A 12 -12.83 -8.70 -5.00
CA LYS A 12 -12.18 -7.47 -5.47
C LYS A 12 -10.67 -7.65 -5.67
N LYS A 13 -10.02 -8.43 -4.80
CA LYS A 13 -8.59 -8.72 -4.91
C LYS A 13 -8.26 -9.56 -6.15
N LEU A 14 -9.10 -10.54 -6.48
CA LEU A 14 -8.94 -11.32 -7.71
C LEU A 14 -9.19 -10.47 -8.98
N LEU A 15 -10.23 -9.64 -8.97
CA LEU A 15 -10.54 -8.74 -10.09
C LEU A 15 -9.46 -7.69 -10.36
N SER A 16 -8.62 -7.37 -9.37
CA SER A 16 -7.51 -6.42 -9.52
C SER A 16 -6.21 -7.06 -10.02
N LEU A 17 -6.13 -8.39 -10.18
CA LEU A 17 -4.92 -9.06 -10.68
C LEU A 17 -4.40 -8.51 -12.02
N PRO A 18 -5.25 -8.20 -13.02
CA PRO A 18 -4.78 -7.56 -14.25
C PRO A 18 -4.11 -6.20 -14.01
N LEU A 19 -4.62 -5.40 -13.06
CA LEU A 19 -4.04 -4.10 -12.70
C LEU A 19 -2.67 -4.27 -12.02
N TYR A 20 -2.49 -5.31 -11.21
CA TYR A 20 -1.18 -5.65 -10.67
C TYR A 20 -0.19 -6.06 -11.75
N ALA A 21 -0.62 -6.82 -12.77
CA ALA A 21 0.22 -7.20 -13.90
C ALA A 21 0.62 -5.98 -14.73
N LEU A 22 -0.35 -5.11 -15.07
CA LEU A 22 -0.08 -3.85 -15.77
C LEU A 22 0.85 -2.94 -14.97
N GLY A 23 0.63 -2.81 -13.66
CA GLY A 23 1.49 -2.07 -12.76
C GLY A 23 2.91 -2.63 -12.69
N ALA A 24 3.06 -3.96 -12.73
CA ALA A 24 4.36 -4.61 -12.77
C ALA A 24 5.12 -4.34 -14.09
N ILE A 25 4.42 -4.36 -15.22
CA ILE A 25 4.99 -3.98 -16.52
C ILE A 25 5.41 -2.51 -16.49
N ALA A 26 4.52 -1.61 -16.08
CA ALA A 26 4.83 -0.19 -15.95
C ALA A 26 6.05 0.07 -15.03
N SER A 27 6.14 -0.65 -13.91
CA SER A 27 7.26 -0.56 -12.98
C SER A 27 8.59 -1.00 -13.58
N SER A 28 8.59 -1.86 -14.60
CA SER A 28 9.80 -2.28 -15.32
C SER A 28 10.25 -1.27 -16.38
N LEU A 29 9.32 -0.45 -16.87
CA LEU A 29 9.57 0.58 -17.89
C LEU A 29 9.92 1.94 -17.28
N VAL A 30 9.44 2.22 -16.07
CA VAL A 30 9.66 3.50 -15.39
C VAL A 30 10.91 3.41 -14.50
N PRO A 31 11.97 4.20 -14.77
CA PRO A 31 13.16 4.18 -13.92
C PRO A 31 12.83 4.71 -12.53
N ARG A 32 13.41 4.09 -11.50
CA ARG A 32 13.22 4.49 -10.09
C ARG A 32 14.18 5.62 -9.73
N SER A 33 13.78 6.48 -8.80
CA SER A 33 14.62 7.55 -8.26
C SER A 33 14.82 7.37 -6.76
N GLY A 34 16.08 7.18 -6.32
CA GLY A 34 16.41 7.03 -4.89
C GLY A 34 16.08 8.26 -4.04
N SER A 35 15.97 9.44 -4.67
CA SER A 35 15.57 10.69 -4.01
C SER A 35 14.05 10.89 -3.92
N HIS A 36 13.24 10.01 -4.52
CA HIS A 36 11.79 10.12 -4.54
C HIS A 36 11.15 9.09 -3.63
N TRP A 37 10.42 9.55 -2.62
CA TRP A 37 9.79 8.70 -1.62
C TRP A 37 8.29 8.96 -1.63
N VAL A 38 7.51 7.89 -1.57
CA VAL A 38 6.08 7.99 -1.30
C VAL A 38 5.76 7.36 0.06
N ILE A 39 4.94 8.05 0.83
CA ILE A 39 4.58 7.69 2.19
C ILE A 39 3.06 7.62 2.26
N GLY A 40 2.51 6.56 2.85
CA GLY A 40 1.08 6.45 3.13
C GLY A 40 0.83 5.80 4.49
N CYS A 41 -0.36 6.03 5.03
CA CYS A 41 -0.79 5.46 6.31
C CYS A 41 -2.26 5.00 6.24
N GLY A 42 -2.54 3.81 6.77
CA GLY A 42 -3.90 3.24 6.76
C GLY A 42 -4.89 3.97 7.66
N SER A 43 -4.41 4.56 8.76
CA SER A 43 -5.23 5.25 9.77
C SER A 43 -5.39 6.75 9.53
N GLY A 44 -4.75 7.30 8.50
CA GLY A 44 -4.72 8.74 8.19
C GLY A 44 -3.39 9.40 8.57
N ILE A 45 -3.36 10.73 8.67
CA ILE A 45 -2.10 11.47 8.88
C ILE A 45 -1.60 11.28 10.32
N GLY A 46 -0.63 10.40 10.49
CA GLY A 46 -0.03 10.08 11.78
C GLY A 46 0.84 8.83 11.73
N GLU A 47 0.93 8.16 12.89
CA GLU A 47 1.77 6.98 13.13
C GLU A 47 3.25 7.20 12.79
N GLY A 48 4.03 6.11 12.74
CA GLY A 48 5.42 6.18 12.30
C GLY A 48 5.60 6.74 10.89
N ALA A 49 4.57 6.66 10.02
CA ALA A 49 4.65 7.20 8.66
C ALA A 49 4.83 8.72 8.64
N LEU A 50 4.10 9.46 9.48
CA LEU A 50 4.25 10.91 9.58
C LEU A 50 5.63 11.28 10.12
N GLU A 51 6.09 10.59 11.15
CA GLU A 51 7.41 10.84 11.75
C GLU A 51 8.55 10.56 10.75
N VAL A 52 8.45 9.47 9.98
CA VAL A 52 9.40 9.19 8.89
C VAL A 52 9.40 10.30 7.85
N TYR A 53 8.22 10.81 7.45
CA TYR A 53 8.14 11.93 6.50
C TYR A 53 8.86 13.17 7.05
N LEU A 54 8.52 13.59 8.27
CA LEU A 54 9.06 14.80 8.89
C LEU A 54 10.57 14.69 9.11
N HIS A 55 11.03 13.53 9.61
CA HIS A 55 12.43 13.27 9.84
C HIS A 55 13.23 13.24 8.53
N ALA A 56 12.78 12.51 7.51
CA ALA A 56 13.45 12.48 6.21
C ALA A 56 13.53 13.89 5.57
N ARG A 57 12.47 14.69 5.70
CA ARG A 57 12.43 16.08 5.22
C ARG A 57 13.49 16.94 5.90
N ALA A 58 13.62 16.80 7.22
CA ALA A 58 14.58 17.56 8.02
C ALA A 58 16.03 17.13 7.74
N GLN A 59 16.28 15.83 7.54
CA GLN A 59 17.62 15.31 7.29
C GLN A 59 18.14 15.63 5.89
N ASN A 60 17.27 15.62 4.87
CA ASN A 60 17.68 15.90 3.51
C ASN A 60 16.60 16.66 2.73
N PRO A 61 16.71 18.01 2.66
CA PRO A 61 15.77 18.85 1.91
C PRO A 61 15.71 18.56 0.41
N ARG A 62 16.67 17.82 -0.16
CA ARG A 62 16.67 17.43 -1.58
C ARG A 62 15.77 16.22 -1.86
N LEU A 63 15.28 15.53 -0.83
CA LEU A 63 14.35 14.42 -1.01
C LEU A 63 12.98 14.95 -1.48
N GLN A 64 12.44 14.30 -2.50
CA GLN A 64 11.10 14.53 -2.98
C GLN A 64 10.15 13.59 -2.23
N LEU A 65 9.58 14.09 -1.14
CA LEU A 65 8.68 13.34 -0.28
C LEU A 65 7.22 13.64 -0.64
N THR A 66 6.46 12.62 -1.01
CA THR A 66 5.02 12.77 -1.29
C THR A 66 4.18 11.93 -0.33
N TRP A 67 3.25 12.56 0.37
CA TRP A 67 2.19 11.89 1.11
C TRP A 67 1.07 11.45 0.15
N LEU A 68 0.73 10.16 0.17
CA LEU A 68 -0.35 9.60 -0.64
C LEU A 68 -1.63 9.48 0.18
N ALA A 69 -2.45 10.53 0.12
CA ALA A 69 -3.71 10.62 0.83
C ALA A 69 -4.74 9.59 0.31
N ARG A 70 -5.55 9.04 1.21
CA ARG A 70 -6.61 8.09 0.88
C ARG A 70 -7.78 8.75 0.15
N ASP A 71 -8.13 9.96 0.54
CA ASP A 71 -9.31 10.70 0.10
C ASP A 71 -9.05 12.22 0.17
N GLU A 72 -10.00 13.01 -0.34
CA GLU A 72 -9.86 14.48 -0.44
C GLU A 72 -9.80 15.16 0.94
N HIS A 73 -10.43 14.56 1.95
CA HIS A 73 -10.37 15.08 3.32
C HIS A 73 -8.96 14.96 3.89
N GLU A 74 -8.37 13.77 3.79
CA GLU A 74 -6.98 13.54 4.19
C GLU A 74 -6.01 14.40 3.35
N LEU A 75 -6.27 14.55 2.05
CA LEU A 75 -5.44 15.40 1.17
C LEU A 75 -5.39 16.85 1.66
N THR A 76 -6.56 17.39 2.01
CA THR A 76 -6.70 18.76 2.52
C THR A 76 -5.95 18.91 3.84
N GLN A 77 -6.19 18.03 4.80
CA GLN A 77 -5.50 18.02 6.08
C GLN A 77 -3.97 17.91 5.94
N ALA A 78 -3.48 17.08 5.00
CA ALA A 78 -2.05 16.91 4.77
C ALA A 78 -1.42 18.20 4.25
N ARG A 79 -2.10 18.89 3.33
CA ARG A 79 -1.64 20.16 2.77
C ARG A 79 -1.67 21.29 3.79
N GLU A 80 -2.70 21.36 4.64
CA GLU A 80 -2.79 22.31 5.75
C GLU A 80 -1.64 22.14 6.74
N ARG A 81 -1.15 20.92 6.94
CA ARG A 81 0.06 20.62 7.73
C ARG A 81 1.37 20.87 6.98
N GLY A 82 1.33 21.44 5.78
CA GLY A 82 2.51 21.73 4.96
C GLY A 82 3.19 20.50 4.36
N LEU A 83 2.46 19.39 4.18
CA LEU A 83 2.97 18.21 3.47
C LEU A 83 2.74 18.37 1.96
N THR A 84 3.70 17.92 1.17
CA THR A 84 3.47 17.70 -0.27
C THR A 84 2.62 16.44 -0.41
N ALA A 85 1.36 16.59 -0.82
CA ALA A 85 0.39 15.50 -0.84
C ALA A 85 -0.41 15.41 -2.15
N VAL A 86 -0.73 14.17 -2.55
CA VAL A 86 -1.63 13.85 -3.66
C VAL A 86 -2.53 12.67 -3.30
N LEU A 87 -3.66 12.50 -3.99
CA LEU A 87 -4.47 11.29 -3.84
C LEU A 87 -3.74 10.06 -4.35
N LYS A 88 -3.73 8.98 -3.55
CA LYS A 88 -3.16 7.70 -3.96
C LYS A 88 -3.86 7.07 -5.16
N SER A 89 -5.16 7.34 -5.33
CA SER A 89 -5.97 6.84 -6.45
C SER A 89 -5.77 7.63 -7.75
N SER A 90 -5.15 8.80 -7.70
CA SER A 90 -4.94 9.63 -8.89
C SER A 90 -3.86 9.08 -9.82
N ALA A 91 -3.90 9.47 -11.10
CA ALA A 91 -2.84 9.18 -12.07
C ALA A 91 -1.48 9.72 -11.60
N ARG A 92 -1.47 10.90 -10.96
CA ARG A 92 -0.27 11.47 -10.34
C ARG A 92 0.23 10.60 -9.19
N GLY A 93 -0.66 10.11 -8.32
CA GLY A 93 -0.31 9.17 -7.26
C GLY A 93 0.31 7.87 -7.79
N LEU A 94 -0.24 7.32 -8.88
CA LEU A 94 0.34 6.16 -9.55
C LEU A 94 1.75 6.47 -10.09
N TRP A 95 1.90 7.56 -10.84
CA TRP A 95 3.18 7.97 -11.43
C TRP A 95 4.27 8.17 -10.38
N LEU A 96 3.96 8.89 -9.30
CA LEU A 96 4.90 9.13 -8.20
C LEU A 96 5.27 7.81 -7.51
N THR A 97 4.30 6.91 -7.33
CA THR A 97 4.58 5.58 -6.76
C THR A 97 5.47 4.74 -7.69
N LEU A 98 5.27 4.79 -9.01
CA LEU A 98 6.11 4.09 -10.00
C LEU A 98 7.55 4.64 -10.06
N ARG A 99 7.73 5.93 -9.82
CA ARG A 99 9.05 6.58 -9.79
C ARG A 99 9.76 6.44 -8.45
N ALA A 100 9.03 6.23 -7.36
CA ALA A 100 9.58 6.21 -6.02
C ALA A 100 10.61 5.09 -5.84
N GLY A 101 11.81 5.44 -5.39
CA GLY A 101 12.82 4.47 -4.96
C GLY A 101 12.47 3.87 -3.59
N VAL A 102 11.78 4.64 -2.74
CA VAL A 102 11.35 4.20 -1.39
C VAL A 102 9.84 4.37 -1.23
N VAL A 103 9.19 3.34 -0.69
CA VAL A 103 7.76 3.29 -0.40
C VAL A 103 7.57 2.97 1.08
N VAL A 104 7.01 3.90 1.85
CA VAL A 104 6.76 3.74 3.29
C VAL A 104 5.27 3.45 3.52
N VAL A 105 4.97 2.40 4.28
CA VAL A 105 3.60 1.94 4.60
C VAL A 105 3.48 1.52 6.07
N THR A 106 2.27 1.49 6.63
CA THR A 106 2.01 1.03 8.02
C THR A 106 1.08 -0.19 8.07
N HIS A 107 0.03 -0.22 7.26
CA HIS A 107 -0.95 -1.29 7.20
C HIS A 107 -0.73 -2.20 5.98
N GLY A 108 -0.01 -1.69 4.98
CA GLY A 108 0.48 -2.44 3.83
C GLY A 108 0.35 -1.65 2.53
N PHE A 109 0.48 -2.33 1.39
CA PHE A 109 0.48 -1.65 0.07
C PHE A 109 -0.78 -0.85 -0.25
N GLY A 110 -1.88 -1.08 0.46
CA GLY A 110 -3.11 -0.29 0.30
C GLY A 110 -2.99 1.16 0.78
N ASP A 111 -1.95 1.48 1.55
CA ASP A 111 -1.71 2.83 2.07
C ASP A 111 -1.25 3.77 0.95
N VAL A 112 -0.55 3.22 -0.05
CA VAL A 112 -0.07 3.91 -1.25
C VAL A 112 -0.80 3.41 -2.50
N ASN A 113 -0.38 3.85 -3.69
CA ASN A 113 -0.86 3.23 -4.93
C ASN A 113 -0.22 1.84 -5.12
N ARG A 114 -0.91 0.81 -4.61
CA ARG A 114 -0.48 -0.60 -4.61
C ARG A 114 -0.02 -1.17 -5.96
N TYR A 115 -0.38 -0.55 -7.09
CA TYR A 115 -0.01 -1.02 -8.42
C TYR A 115 1.38 -0.53 -8.86
N GLY A 116 1.91 0.50 -8.21
CA GLY A 116 3.21 1.09 -8.54
C GLY A 116 4.36 0.64 -7.64
N THR A 117 4.17 -0.31 -6.73
CA THR A 117 5.17 -0.61 -5.68
C THR A 117 6.27 -1.58 -6.10
N ARG A 118 6.11 -2.31 -7.21
CA ARG A 118 7.06 -3.33 -7.65
C ARG A 118 8.43 -2.72 -7.96
N GLY A 119 9.49 -3.21 -7.32
CA GLY A 119 10.86 -2.76 -7.54
C GLY A 119 11.29 -1.55 -6.71
N ALA A 120 10.40 -0.97 -5.90
CA ALA A 120 10.79 -0.01 -4.87
C ALA A 120 11.34 -0.72 -3.63
N PHE A 121 12.16 -0.03 -2.85
CA PHE A 121 12.50 -0.43 -1.48
C PHE A 121 11.31 -0.12 -0.57
N VAL A 122 10.72 -1.16 0.02
CA VAL A 122 9.50 -1.03 0.85
C VAL A 122 9.87 -1.01 2.32
N VAL A 123 9.51 0.08 2.99
CA VAL A 123 9.62 0.22 4.45
C VAL A 123 8.25 -0.03 5.05
N GLN A 124 8.08 -1.21 5.64
CA GLN A 124 6.87 -1.59 6.37
C GLN A 124 7.05 -1.27 7.84
N LEU A 125 6.31 -0.29 8.35
CA LEU A 125 6.39 0.16 9.73
C LEU A 125 5.47 -0.61 10.68
N TRP A 126 4.52 -1.37 10.14
CA TRP A 126 3.42 -1.94 10.90
C TRP A 126 2.63 -0.85 11.66
N HIS A 127 1.65 -1.25 12.47
CA HIS A 127 0.80 -0.34 13.24
C HIS A 127 0.58 -0.86 14.66
N GLY A 128 1.60 -1.53 15.21
CA GLY A 128 1.60 -2.05 16.58
C GLY A 128 1.90 -3.55 16.68
N ILE A 129 2.04 -4.02 17.92
CA ILE A 129 2.27 -5.43 18.23
C ILE A 129 0.93 -6.17 18.12
N PRO A 130 0.84 -7.25 17.32
CA PRO A 130 -0.42 -7.95 17.11
C PRO A 130 -0.85 -8.70 18.39
N LEU A 131 -2.05 -8.40 18.89
CA LEU A 131 -2.72 -9.18 19.94
C LEU A 131 -3.67 -10.25 19.37
N LYS A 132 -4.21 -10.02 18.16
CA LYS A 132 -5.09 -10.95 17.43
C LYS A 132 -4.31 -11.63 16.32
N LEU A 133 -4.71 -12.85 15.96
CA LEU A 133 -4.22 -13.52 14.74
C LEU A 133 -4.59 -12.68 13.52
N ILE A 134 -3.60 -12.33 12.70
CA ILE A 134 -3.75 -11.51 11.50
C ILE A 134 -3.27 -12.25 10.26
N GLN A 135 -3.75 -11.79 9.10
CA GLN A 135 -3.28 -12.27 7.80
C GLN A 135 -3.31 -13.80 7.66
N LEU A 136 -2.19 -14.44 7.32
CA LEU A 136 -2.11 -15.88 7.05
C LEU A 136 -2.35 -16.73 8.31
N ASP A 137 -2.21 -16.15 9.50
CA ASP A 137 -2.44 -16.84 10.78
C ASP A 137 -3.93 -16.83 11.18
N SER A 138 -4.75 -16.01 10.49
CA SER A 138 -6.20 -15.97 10.72
C SER A 138 -6.95 -16.85 9.71
N PRO A 139 -7.75 -17.84 10.16
CA PRO A 139 -8.57 -18.64 9.25
C PRO A 139 -9.63 -17.81 8.52
N ALA A 140 -9.95 -16.60 9.01
CA ALA A 140 -10.88 -15.68 8.37
C ALA A 140 -10.37 -15.15 7.02
N THR A 141 -9.05 -14.98 6.87
CA THR A 141 -8.42 -14.38 5.68
C THR A 141 -8.71 -15.17 4.40
N MET A 142 -8.81 -16.50 4.51
CA MET A 142 -9.03 -17.41 3.38
C MET A 142 -10.50 -17.75 3.13
N ARG A 143 -11.46 -17.10 3.84
CA ARG A 143 -12.89 -17.33 3.62
C ARG A 143 -13.31 -16.75 2.28
N THR A 144 -13.95 -17.59 1.47
CA THR A 144 -14.49 -17.23 0.16
C THR A 144 -15.87 -17.88 -0.01
N GLY A 145 -16.82 -17.12 -0.58
CA GLY A 145 -18.15 -17.61 -0.96
C GLY A 145 -18.24 -18.09 -2.42
N LEU A 146 -17.10 -18.15 -3.14
CA LEU A 146 -17.07 -18.47 -4.57
C LEU A 146 -17.20 -19.99 -4.82
N PRO A 147 -17.88 -20.41 -5.92
CA PRO A 147 -17.90 -21.80 -6.37
C PRO A 147 -16.48 -22.33 -6.65
N GLY A 148 -16.23 -23.63 -6.44
CA GLY A 148 -14.89 -24.21 -6.67
C GLY A 148 -13.85 -23.88 -5.59
N ALA A 149 -14.31 -23.75 -4.34
CA ALA A 149 -13.54 -23.23 -3.20
C ALA A 149 -12.13 -23.82 -3.01
N ARG A 150 -11.85 -25.09 -3.37
CA ARG A 150 -10.51 -25.69 -3.20
C ARG A 150 -9.46 -25.05 -4.11
N HIS A 151 -9.79 -24.83 -5.38
CA HIS A 151 -8.87 -24.29 -6.38
C HIS A 151 -8.71 -22.78 -6.19
N VAL A 152 -9.81 -22.11 -5.87
CA VAL A 152 -9.83 -20.68 -5.53
C VAL A 152 -8.98 -20.39 -4.28
N ARG A 153 -9.03 -21.26 -3.26
CA ARG A 153 -8.16 -21.12 -2.06
C ARG A 153 -6.68 -21.26 -2.39
N GLY A 154 -6.30 -22.14 -3.31
CA GLY A 154 -4.91 -22.28 -3.76
C GLY A 154 -4.38 -21.02 -4.43
N VAL A 155 -5.16 -20.44 -5.35
CA VAL A 155 -4.83 -19.17 -6.01
C VAL A 155 -4.78 -18.02 -5.02
N LEU A 156 -5.76 -17.91 -4.12
CA LEU A 156 -5.78 -16.89 -3.06
C LEU A 156 -4.56 -17.02 -2.15
N ARG A 157 -4.21 -18.23 -1.71
CA ARG A 157 -3.03 -18.47 -0.86
C ARG A 157 -1.76 -18.03 -1.58
N ARG A 158 -1.61 -18.34 -2.87
CA ARG A 158 -0.45 -17.89 -3.66
C ARG A 158 -0.43 -16.37 -3.80
N ALA A 159 -1.55 -15.74 -4.15
CA ALA A 159 -1.66 -14.29 -4.25
C ALA A 159 -1.36 -13.57 -2.92
N TYR A 160 -1.80 -14.13 -1.80
CA TYR A 160 -1.48 -13.63 -0.47
C TYR A 160 0.00 -13.83 -0.13
N ARG A 161 0.60 -15.01 -0.37
CA ARG A 161 2.03 -15.24 -0.13
C ARG A 161 2.91 -14.33 -0.99
N THR A 162 2.59 -14.16 -2.27
CA THR A 162 3.33 -13.26 -3.15
C THR A 162 3.16 -11.80 -2.73
N GLY A 163 1.94 -11.39 -2.35
CA GLY A 163 1.66 -10.04 -1.89
C GLY A 163 2.28 -9.72 -0.53
N TYR A 164 2.38 -10.69 0.38
CA TYR A 164 3.02 -10.50 1.68
C TYR A 164 4.52 -10.75 1.64
N GLY A 165 5.09 -11.41 0.64
CA GLY A 165 6.54 -11.61 0.56
C GLY A 165 7.36 -10.31 0.53
N GLY A 166 6.74 -9.15 0.24
CA GLY A 166 7.39 -7.83 0.30
C GLY A 166 7.10 -7.00 1.55
N ILE A 167 6.26 -7.47 2.48
CA ILE A 167 5.85 -6.75 3.70
C ILE A 167 5.59 -7.67 4.91
N GLY A 168 5.90 -8.96 4.79
CA GLY A 168 5.77 -9.94 5.87
C GLY A 168 6.89 -9.77 6.88
N LEU A 169 6.64 -10.23 8.11
CA LEU A 169 7.69 -10.48 9.09
C LEU A 169 8.55 -11.67 8.63
#